data_AF-A0A937PWC4-F1
#
_entry.id   AF-A0A937PWC4-F1
#
_cell.length_a   1.000
_cell.length_b   1.000
_cell.length_c   1.000
_cell.angle_alpha   90.00
_cell.angle_beta   90.00
_cell.angle_gamma   90.00
#
_symmetry.space_group_name_H-M   'P 1'
#
loop_
_entity.id
_entity.type
_entity.pdbx_description
1 polymer ?
#
loop_
_entity_poly.entity_id
_entity_poly.type
_entity_poly.pdbx_seq_one_letter_code
_entity_poly.pdbx_strand_id
1 'polypeptide(L)'
;VIGYGIIDRNAPRRLHKLLALEALLTGVAPWPASPEAIELYKILEPSGDVEQYKFEDWRNKAVTLDGEHCASAVYSSPREAYILVGNLDVEPKKATFKINLRKLPCPLSSVSSCRIVGTDKPVNLNMGKLTGDGEEIGLPPDGAVLVHIK
;
A
#
# COMPACT_ATOMS: atom_id res chain seq x y z
N VAL A 1 8.59 -26.22 -9.30
CA VAL A 1 8.94 -25.21 -10.33
C VAL A 1 8.35 -23.88 -9.88
N ILE A 2 9.18 -22.96 -9.39
CA ILE A 2 8.75 -21.55 -9.26
C ILE A 2 8.92 -20.98 -10.66
N GLY A 3 7.81 -20.75 -11.36
CA GLY A 3 7.83 -20.11 -12.68
C GLY A 3 8.33 -18.69 -12.51
N TYR A 4 9.42 -18.36 -13.19
CA TYR A 4 10.05 -17.04 -13.12
C TYR A 4 9.05 -15.97 -13.56
N GLY A 5 8.55 -15.18 -12.60
CA GLY A 5 7.80 -13.95 -12.85
C GLY A 5 8.72 -12.84 -13.36
N ILE A 6 9.47 -13.11 -14.43
CA ILE A 6 10.44 -12.20 -15.01
C ILE A 6 9.83 -11.56 -16.25
N ILE A 7 9.85 -10.24 -16.29
CA ILE A 7 9.55 -9.44 -17.48
C ILE A 7 10.79 -9.43 -18.40
N ASP A 8 10.56 -9.50 -19.72
CA ASP A 8 11.63 -9.36 -20.71
C ASP A 8 12.48 -8.10 -20.44
N ARG A 9 13.80 -8.21 -20.54
CA ARG A 9 14.71 -7.11 -20.18
C ARG A 9 14.53 -5.85 -21.02
N ASN A 10 13.99 -5.99 -22.24
CA ASN A 10 13.73 -4.91 -23.17
C ASN A 10 12.27 -4.43 -23.13
N ALA A 11 11.45 -5.00 -22.25
CA ALA A 11 10.10 -4.53 -22.05
C ALA A 11 10.08 -3.06 -21.64
N PRO A 12 8.99 -2.34 -21.92
CA PRO A 12 8.84 -0.96 -21.46
C PRO A 12 9.07 -0.87 -19.95
N ARG A 13 9.87 0.12 -19.51
CA ARG A 13 10.22 0.34 -18.08
C ARG A 13 9.01 0.40 -17.17
N ARG A 14 7.88 0.88 -17.69
CA ARG A 14 6.60 0.89 -16.99
C ARG A 14 6.16 -0.50 -16.54
N LEU A 15 6.32 -1.54 -17.36
CA LEU A 15 5.93 -2.90 -16.98
C LEU A 15 6.76 -3.42 -15.81
N HIS A 16 8.05 -3.07 -15.73
CA HIS A 16 8.89 -3.39 -14.58
C HIS A 16 8.40 -2.72 -13.30
N LYS A 17 7.95 -1.45 -13.37
CA LYS A 17 7.35 -0.74 -12.24
C LYS A 17 6.04 -1.36 -11.79
N LEU A 18 5.17 -1.72 -12.74
CA LEU A 18 3.89 -2.38 -12.43
C LEU A 18 4.10 -3.72 -11.75
N LEU A 19 5.02 -4.56 -12.25
CA LEU A 19 5.36 -5.82 -11.58
C LEU A 19 5.90 -5.60 -10.16
N ALA A 20 6.77 -4.59 -9.97
CA ALA A 20 7.27 -4.25 -8.65
C ALA A 20 6.14 -3.81 -7.70
N LEU A 21 5.18 -3.04 -8.19
CA LEU A 21 4.03 -2.57 -7.43
C LEU A 21 3.07 -3.71 -7.07
N GLU A 22 2.75 -4.58 -8.02
CA GLU A 22 1.97 -5.78 -7.76
C GLU A 22 2.66 -6.70 -6.74
N ALA A 23 3.98 -6.90 -6.88
CA ALA A 23 4.78 -7.66 -5.93
C ALA A 23 4.70 -7.10 -4.51
N LEU A 24 4.80 -5.78 -4.37
CA LEU A 24 4.69 -5.09 -3.09
C LEU A 24 3.29 -5.24 -2.47
N LEU A 25 2.23 -5.11 -3.26
CA LEU A 25 0.83 -5.21 -2.82
C LEU A 25 0.40 -6.66 -2.52
N THR A 26 1.09 -7.63 -3.09
CA THR A 26 0.79 -9.07 -2.91
C THR A 26 1.72 -9.75 -1.90
N GLY A 27 2.81 -9.09 -1.50
CA GLY A 27 3.85 -9.70 -0.66
C GLY A 27 4.69 -10.75 -1.39
N VAL A 28 4.67 -10.77 -2.73
CA VAL A 28 5.37 -11.76 -3.55
C VAL A 28 6.43 -11.06 -4.39
N ALA A 29 7.67 -11.03 -3.89
CA ALA A 29 8.79 -10.41 -4.60
C ALA A 29 9.26 -11.27 -5.80
N PRO A 30 9.54 -10.67 -6.98
CA PRO A 30 10.18 -11.39 -8.07
C PRO A 30 11.61 -11.77 -7.71
N TRP A 31 12.09 -12.91 -8.21
CA TRP A 31 13.49 -13.34 -8.06
C TRP A 31 14.21 -13.40 -9.42
N PRO A 32 15.35 -12.72 -9.59
CA PRO A 32 15.95 -11.77 -8.63
C PRO A 32 15.13 -10.49 -8.49
N ALA A 33 15.29 -9.79 -7.36
CA ALA A 33 14.68 -8.47 -7.17
C ALA A 33 15.24 -7.47 -8.19
N SER A 34 14.36 -6.78 -8.92
CA SER A 34 14.76 -5.75 -9.87
C SER A 34 15.14 -4.44 -9.15
N PRO A 35 15.93 -3.55 -9.78
CA PRO A 35 16.19 -2.22 -9.25
C PRO A 35 14.91 -1.42 -8.96
N GLU A 36 13.89 -1.54 -9.83
CA GLU A 36 12.59 -0.91 -9.64
C GLU A 36 11.87 -1.44 -8.39
N ALA A 37 11.96 -2.75 -8.11
CA ALA A 37 11.42 -3.33 -6.89
C ALA A 37 12.16 -2.81 -5.66
N ILE A 38 13.49 -2.83 -5.66
CA ILE A 38 14.27 -2.31 -4.52
C ILE A 38 13.92 -0.86 -4.22
N GLU A 39 13.81 -0.01 -5.25
CA GLU A 39 13.45 1.40 -5.08
C GLU A 39 12.03 1.55 -4.51
N LEU A 40 11.06 0.80 -5.02
CA LEU A 40 9.69 0.89 -4.57
C LEU A 40 9.53 0.44 -3.10
N TYR A 41 10.27 -0.58 -2.68
CA TYR A 41 10.19 -1.11 -1.31
C TYR A 41 10.65 -0.10 -0.25
N LYS A 42 11.43 0.93 -0.63
CA LYS A 42 11.78 2.04 0.27
C LYS A 42 10.57 2.79 0.81
N ILE A 43 9.43 2.71 0.14
CA ILE A 43 8.18 3.28 0.65
C ILE A 43 7.83 2.75 2.05
N LEU A 44 8.30 1.54 2.41
CA LEU A 44 8.08 0.91 3.70
C LEU A 44 9.06 1.34 4.79
N GLU A 45 10.13 2.08 4.48
CA GLU A 45 11.11 2.56 5.48
C GLU A 45 10.46 3.20 6.73
N PRO A 46 9.37 4.00 6.63
CA PRO A 46 8.71 4.56 7.81
C PRO A 46 8.10 3.54 8.78
N SER A 47 7.91 2.29 8.37
CA SER A 47 7.41 1.19 9.22
C SER A 47 8.51 0.52 10.04
N GLY A 48 9.78 0.80 9.75
CA GLY A 48 10.90 0.18 10.44
C GLY A 48 10.97 -1.33 10.19
N ASP A 49 10.93 -2.12 11.27
CA ASP A 49 11.00 -3.57 11.20
C ASP A 49 9.64 -4.19 10.83
N VAL A 50 9.47 -4.48 9.54
CA VAL A 50 8.24 -5.07 8.98
C VAL A 50 7.90 -6.45 9.53
N GLU A 51 8.87 -7.19 10.12
CA GLU A 51 8.63 -8.53 10.68
C GLU A 51 7.74 -8.48 11.94
N GLN A 52 7.57 -7.31 12.55
CA GLN A 52 6.71 -7.10 13.72
C GLN A 52 5.23 -6.96 13.37
N TYR A 53 4.89 -6.94 12.08
CA TYR A 53 3.54 -6.71 11.59
C TYR A 53 2.94 -7.97 10.98
N LYS A 54 1.65 -8.16 11.19
CA LYS A 54 0.86 -9.13 10.41
C LYS A 54 0.52 -8.51 9.07
N PHE A 55 0.89 -9.22 8.00
CA PHE A 55 0.62 -8.81 6.62
C PHE A 55 -0.70 -9.41 6.10
N GLU A 56 -1.51 -8.60 5.42
CA GLU A 56 -2.57 -9.04 4.52
C GLU A 56 -2.41 -8.35 3.15
N ASP A 57 -2.56 -9.13 2.08
CA ASP A 57 -2.47 -8.67 0.69
C ASP A 57 -3.71 -7.86 0.25
N TRP A 58 -3.82 -7.61 -1.05
CA TRP A 58 -4.96 -6.93 -1.68
C TRP A 58 -6.34 -7.53 -1.43
N ARG A 59 -6.42 -8.76 -0.89
CA ARG A 59 -7.69 -9.41 -0.52
C ARG A 59 -8.13 -9.07 0.90
N ASN A 60 -7.37 -8.22 1.61
CA ASN A 60 -7.72 -7.76 2.94
C ASN A 60 -9.14 -7.19 2.98
N LYS A 61 -9.81 -7.36 4.12
CA LYS A 61 -11.19 -6.87 4.33
C LYS A 61 -11.23 -5.57 5.13
N ALA A 62 -10.06 -5.07 5.50
CA ALA A 62 -9.92 -3.85 6.30
C ALA A 62 -10.08 -2.60 5.44
N VAL A 63 -9.67 -2.65 4.18
CA VAL A 63 -9.66 -1.49 3.28
C VAL A 63 -10.72 -1.63 2.20
N THR A 64 -11.39 -0.53 1.87
CA THR A 64 -12.19 -0.41 0.66
C THR A 64 -11.73 0.80 -0.14
N LEU A 65 -11.54 0.59 -1.44
CA LEU A 65 -11.17 1.59 -2.42
C LEU A 65 -12.24 1.59 -3.52
N ASP A 66 -12.62 2.76 -4.02
CA ASP A 66 -13.59 2.92 -5.11
C ASP A 66 -12.94 3.10 -6.50
N GLY A 67 -11.62 3.29 -6.55
CA GLY A 67 -10.89 3.49 -7.80
C GLY A 67 -10.65 2.17 -8.56
N GLU A 68 -10.97 2.17 -9.85
CA GLU A 68 -10.54 1.09 -10.76
C GLU A 68 -9.02 0.93 -10.72
N HIS A 69 -8.52 -0.31 -10.82
CA HIS A 69 -7.09 -0.63 -10.78
C HIS A 69 -6.33 -0.06 -9.57
N CYS A 70 -7.02 0.10 -8.44
CA CYS A 70 -6.41 0.37 -7.15
C CYS A 70 -6.37 -0.90 -6.30
N ALA A 71 -5.33 -1.02 -5.47
CA ALA A 71 -5.21 -2.12 -4.52
C ALA A 71 -4.56 -1.63 -3.23
N SER A 72 -4.67 -2.42 -2.16
CA SER A 72 -4.06 -2.10 -0.87
C SER A 72 -3.36 -3.29 -0.27
N ALA A 73 -2.43 -3.05 0.64
CA ALA A 73 -1.86 -4.08 1.49
C ALA A 73 -1.75 -3.54 2.91
N VAL A 74 -1.89 -4.42 3.90
CA VAL A 74 -2.00 -4.04 5.31
C VAL A 74 -0.88 -4.71 6.10
N TYR A 75 -0.12 -3.91 6.82
CA TYR A 75 0.84 -4.32 7.84
C TYR A 75 0.29 -3.86 9.20
N SER A 76 -0.15 -4.79 10.03
CA SER A 76 -0.89 -4.46 11.25
C SER A 76 -0.25 -5.09 12.49
N SER A 77 -0.01 -4.25 13.50
CA SER A 77 0.41 -4.65 14.84
C SER A 77 -0.66 -4.27 15.87
N PRO A 78 -0.55 -4.72 17.14
CA PRO A 78 -1.52 -4.35 18.17
C PRO A 78 -1.61 -2.84 18.49
N ARG A 79 -0.63 -2.04 18.05
CA ARG A 79 -0.52 -0.61 18.40
C ARG A 79 -0.73 0.32 17.23
N GLU A 80 -0.51 -0.16 16.02
CA GLU A 80 -0.53 0.67 14.81
C GLU A 80 -0.70 -0.19 13.57
N ALA A 81 -1.04 0.44 12.46
CA ALA A 81 -1.07 -0.19 11.16
C ALA A 81 -0.46 0.72 10.10
N TYR A 82 0.19 0.08 9.13
CA TYR A 82 0.66 0.70 7.91
C TYR A 82 -0.11 0.09 6.75
N ILE A 83 -0.67 0.94 5.89
CA ILE A 83 -1.49 0.53 4.76
C ILE A 83 -0.87 1.10 3.50
N LEU A 84 -0.43 0.23 2.61
CA LEU A 84 -0.08 0.61 1.26
C LEU A 84 -1.36 0.78 0.46
N VAL A 85 -1.45 1.88 -0.29
CA VAL A 85 -2.50 2.09 -1.29
C VAL A 85 -1.84 2.37 -2.62
N GLY A 86 -2.02 1.47 -3.57
CA GLY A 86 -1.39 1.49 -4.88
C GLY A 86 -2.36 1.85 -6.00
N ASN A 87 -1.83 2.52 -7.02
CA ASN A 87 -2.47 2.81 -8.30
C ASN A 87 -1.71 2.11 -9.42
N LEU A 88 -2.38 1.19 -10.12
CA LEU A 88 -1.82 0.40 -11.21
C LEU A 88 -2.01 1.07 -12.60
N ASP A 89 -2.58 2.28 -12.64
CA ASP A 89 -2.72 3.04 -13.89
C ASP A 89 -1.55 4.00 -14.13
N VAL A 90 -1.37 4.36 -15.41
CA VAL A 90 -0.36 5.32 -15.88
C VAL A 90 -0.68 6.77 -15.51
N GLU A 91 -1.93 7.06 -15.19
CA GLU A 91 -2.37 8.41 -14.84
C GLU A 91 -2.49 8.53 -13.30
N PRO A 92 -2.14 9.70 -12.74
CA PRO A 92 -2.47 9.99 -11.35
C PRO A 92 -3.98 9.95 -11.16
N LYS A 93 -4.42 9.48 -9.99
CA LYS A 93 -5.85 9.42 -9.69
C LYS A 93 -6.15 9.78 -8.25
N LYS A 94 -7.43 10.03 -8.04
CA LYS A 94 -8.00 10.14 -6.70
C LYS A 94 -8.83 8.89 -6.43
N ALA A 95 -8.69 8.35 -5.24
CA ALA A 95 -9.48 7.22 -4.77
C ALA A 95 -10.07 7.54 -3.40
N THR A 96 -11.33 7.21 -3.20
CA THR A 96 -11.96 7.19 -1.88
C THR A 96 -11.43 6.01 -1.11
N PHE A 97 -10.71 6.30 -0.04
CA PHE A 97 -10.14 5.34 0.87
C PHE A 97 -11.03 5.21 2.12
N LYS A 98 -11.47 3.99 2.41
CA LYS A 98 -12.20 3.64 3.63
C LYS A 98 -11.44 2.57 4.41
N ILE A 99 -11.56 2.62 5.72
CA ILE A 99 -10.98 1.65 6.63
C ILE A 99 -11.98 1.13 7.66
N ASN A 100 -11.95 -0.18 7.88
CA ASN A 100 -12.59 -0.84 8.98
C ASN A 100 -11.55 -1.34 9.99
N LEU A 101 -11.33 -0.57 11.05
CA LEU A 101 -10.33 -0.85 12.10
C LEU A 101 -10.54 -2.20 12.79
N ARG A 102 -11.78 -2.71 12.83
CA ARG A 102 -12.10 -4.00 13.46
C ARG A 102 -11.75 -5.19 12.58
N LYS A 103 -11.53 -4.96 11.29
CA LYS A 103 -11.15 -5.98 10.30
C LYS A 103 -9.66 -5.98 9.99
N LEU A 104 -8.87 -5.13 10.65
CA LEU A 104 -7.41 -5.20 10.57
C LEU A 104 -6.91 -6.57 11.12
N PRO A 105 -5.79 -7.10 10.59
CA PRO A 105 -5.18 -8.34 11.11
C PRO A 105 -4.90 -8.29 12.62
N CYS A 106 -4.54 -7.11 13.13
CA CYS A 106 -4.55 -6.76 14.53
C CYS A 106 -5.53 -5.57 14.74
N PRO A 107 -6.77 -5.80 15.21
CA PRO A 107 -7.75 -4.74 15.37
C PRO A 107 -7.28 -3.60 16.29
N LEU A 108 -7.50 -2.35 15.87
CA LEU A 108 -7.20 -1.17 16.68
C LEU A 108 -8.47 -0.69 17.39
N SER A 109 -8.41 -0.56 18.72
CA SER A 109 -9.53 -0.12 19.56
C SER A 109 -9.76 1.39 19.54
N SER A 110 -8.70 2.16 19.27
CA SER A 110 -8.70 3.61 19.21
C SER A 110 -7.63 4.07 18.22
N VAL A 111 -7.83 5.23 17.61
CA VAL A 111 -6.85 5.86 16.72
C VAL A 111 -6.62 7.28 17.17
N SER A 112 -5.37 7.63 17.41
CA SER A 112 -4.91 8.98 17.76
C SER A 112 -4.49 9.80 16.53
N SER A 113 -4.10 9.15 15.44
CA SER A 113 -3.60 9.78 14.22
C SER A 113 -3.73 8.85 13.01
N CYS A 114 -3.97 9.46 11.85
CA CYS A 114 -3.90 8.78 10.57
C CYS A 114 -3.27 9.72 9.54
N ARG A 115 -2.19 9.28 8.90
CA ARG A 115 -1.37 10.15 8.05
C ARG A 115 -0.81 9.39 6.85
N ILE A 116 -0.69 10.06 5.72
CA ILE A 116 0.22 9.62 4.65
C ILE A 116 1.64 9.96 5.10
N VAL A 117 2.53 8.98 5.03
CA VAL A 117 3.95 9.06 5.45
C VAL A 117 4.87 8.68 4.29
N GLY A 118 6.18 8.87 4.46
CA GLY A 118 7.17 8.63 3.40
C GLY A 118 7.25 9.75 2.35
N THR A 119 6.56 10.87 2.60
CA THR A 119 6.65 12.12 1.83
C THR A 119 7.42 13.17 2.64
N ASP A 120 7.92 14.22 1.98
CA ASP A 120 8.62 15.34 2.65
C ASP A 120 7.79 15.97 3.78
N LYS A 121 6.47 15.96 3.62
CA LYS A 121 5.50 16.42 4.61
C LYS A 121 4.39 15.39 4.80
N PRO A 122 4.21 14.86 6.01
CA PRO A 122 3.09 13.98 6.31
C PRO A 122 1.75 14.70 6.09
N VAL A 123 0.80 14.01 5.47
CA VAL A 123 -0.55 14.54 5.21
C VAL A 123 -1.53 13.89 6.19
N ASN A 124 -2.18 14.67 7.05
CA ASN A 124 -3.19 14.15 7.96
C ASN A 124 -4.47 13.78 7.19
N LEU A 125 -5.02 12.60 7.48
CA LEU A 125 -6.31 12.15 6.96
C LEU A 125 -7.39 12.25 8.02
N ASN A 126 -8.64 12.50 7.62
CA ASN A 126 -9.76 12.59 8.54
C ASN A 126 -10.29 11.20 8.93
N MET A 127 -10.02 10.77 10.17
CA MET A 127 -10.48 9.47 10.69
C MET A 127 -12.00 9.28 10.71
N GLY A 128 -12.77 10.36 10.94
CA GLY A 128 -14.23 10.28 10.92
C GLY A 128 -14.76 9.96 9.52
N LYS A 129 -14.13 10.52 8.49
CA LYS A 129 -14.45 10.17 7.09
C LYS A 129 -13.96 8.79 6.72
N LEU A 130 -12.71 8.43 7.06
CA LEU A 130 -12.13 7.12 6.75
C LEU A 130 -12.96 5.94 7.26
N THR A 131 -13.58 6.08 8.44
CA THR A 131 -14.41 5.03 9.06
C THR A 131 -15.88 5.11 8.64
N GLY A 132 -16.28 6.14 7.89
CA GLY A 132 -17.64 6.34 7.37
C GLY A 132 -17.68 6.39 5.84
N ASP A 133 -17.87 7.60 5.29
CA ASP A 133 -18.10 7.81 3.86
C ASP A 133 -16.84 7.67 3.00
N GLY A 134 -15.66 7.64 3.62
CA GLY A 134 -14.35 7.59 2.98
C GLY A 134 -13.70 8.96 2.82
N GLU A 135 -12.37 8.97 2.74
CA GLU A 135 -11.56 10.16 2.49
C GLU A 135 -10.90 10.02 1.11
N GLU A 136 -10.96 11.09 0.31
CA GLU A 136 -10.30 11.12 -0.98
C GLU A 136 -8.78 11.29 -0.80
N ILE A 137 -8.00 10.38 -1.37
CA ILE A 137 -6.53 10.45 -1.37
C ILE A 137 -6.01 10.48 -2.81
N GLY A 138 -4.92 11.24 -3.03
CA GLY A 138 -4.21 11.27 -4.30
C GLY A 138 -3.20 10.13 -4.39
N LEU A 139 -3.22 9.39 -5.50
CA LEU A 139 -2.31 8.29 -5.78
C LEU A 139 -1.43 8.63 -7.00
N PRO A 140 -0.10 8.45 -6.90
CA PRO A 140 0.80 8.67 -8.03
C PRO A 140 0.57 7.62 -9.13
N PRO A 141 0.93 7.90 -10.39
CA PRO A 141 0.88 6.92 -11.47
C PRO A 141 1.88 5.78 -11.24
N ASP A 142 1.50 4.55 -11.58
CA ASP A 142 2.28 3.32 -11.41
C ASP A 142 3.01 3.27 -10.04
N GLY A 143 2.32 3.69 -8.97
CA GLY A 143 2.94 3.95 -7.67
C GLY A 143 1.98 3.75 -6.49
N ALA A 144 2.48 4.03 -5.29
CA ALA A 144 1.73 3.87 -4.06
C ALA A 144 1.99 5.00 -3.08
N VAL A 145 1.11 5.10 -2.09
CA VAL A 145 1.31 5.88 -0.86
C VAL A 145 1.26 4.95 0.34
N LEU A 146 1.95 5.33 1.41
CA LEU A 146 1.91 4.62 2.70
C LEU A 146 1.09 5.43 3.70
N VAL A 147 0.05 4.83 4.25
CA VAL A 147 -0.79 5.41 5.30
C VAL A 147 -0.41 4.78 6.63
N HIS A 148 -0.06 5.60 7.62
CA HIS A 148 0.21 5.19 9.00
C HIS A 148 -0.98 5.52 9.90
N ILE A 149 -1.38 4.57 10.73
CA ILE A 149 -2.51 4.65 11.65
C ILE A 149 -2.04 4.25 13.04
N LYS A 150 -2.26 5.11 14.02
CA LYS A 150 -1.84 4.92 15.41
C LYS A 150 -2.85 5.53 16.36
#